data_AF-A0A938AWQ0-F1
#
_entry.id   AF-A0A938AWQ0-F1
#
_cell.length_a   1.000
_cell.length_b   1.000
_cell.length_c   1.000
_cell.angle_alpha   90.00
_cell.angle_beta   90.00
_cell.angle_gamma   90.00
#
_symmetry.space_group_name_H-M   'P 1'
#
loop_
_entity.id
_entity.type
_entity.pdbx_description
1 polymer ?
#
loop_
_entity_poly.entity_id
_entity_poly.type
_entity_poly.pdbx_seq_one_letter_code
_entity_poly.pdbx_strand_id
1 'polypeptide(L)'
;MLKYFYEQMKQTVEEKLQQKPNAWLMYIGQLASTLLKAYDKDAKVVWTTYYSFPMELLAAFDVVPFDFEISCNLLTGPDPKSCVDIMTKSEARGYSVDLCSFQRLALGCHFLDYFPKADLFLTTSHFCDGKTKTNQILAQYYGKEAVMLDVPNELSKESVAYVSGQLQNIAKKLEEVSGQKLDYDRLRECVRASNRARAAYSRLAEVQKSKPFPWDGFRVCNLSIIGNMFSGLPFQERLY
;
A
#
# COMPACT_ATOMS: atom_id res chain seq x y z
N MET A 1 5.90 -0.80 17.94
CA MET A 1 7.18 -0.50 17.25
C MET A 1 6.97 0.21 15.92
N LEU A 2 6.14 -0.30 14.99
CA LEU A 2 5.94 0.34 13.68
C LEU A 2 5.46 1.81 13.76
N LYS A 3 4.46 2.11 14.60
CA LYS A 3 4.00 3.50 14.81
C LYS A 3 5.16 4.44 15.19
N TYR A 4 5.94 4.06 16.20
CA TYR A 4 7.11 4.82 16.65
C TYR A 4 8.14 4.99 15.53
N PHE A 5 8.41 3.94 14.76
CA PHE A 5 9.32 4.02 13.62
C PHE A 5 8.82 5.04 12.58
N TYR A 6 7.52 5.06 12.26
CA TYR A 6 6.97 6.04 11.34
C TYR A 6 6.97 7.47 11.90
N GLU A 7 6.80 7.66 13.21
CA GLU A 7 6.93 8.96 13.89
C GLU A 7 8.35 9.52 13.70
N GLN A 8 9.37 8.69 13.96
CA GLN A 8 10.77 9.05 13.76
C GLN A 8 11.09 9.34 12.29
N MET A 9 10.55 8.51 11.37
CA MET A 9 10.69 8.72 9.93
C MET A 9 10.11 10.06 9.49
N LYS A 10 8.90 10.39 9.95
CA LYS A 10 8.23 11.67 9.63
C LYS A 10 9.02 12.86 10.16
N GLN A 11 9.40 12.85 11.44
CA GLN A 11 10.16 13.93 12.07
C GLN A 11 11.48 14.20 11.32
N THR A 12 12.25 13.14 11.04
CA THR A 12 13.53 13.24 10.33
C THR A 12 13.35 13.86 8.93
N VAL A 13 12.27 13.52 8.24
CA VAL A 13 11.98 14.04 6.90
C VAL A 13 11.55 15.50 6.95
N GLU A 14 10.70 15.88 7.90
CA GLU A 14 10.25 17.27 8.07
C GLU A 14 11.43 18.20 8.37
N GLU A 15 12.35 17.80 9.26
CA GLU A 15 13.58 18.54 9.54
C GLU A 15 14.44 18.73 8.28
N LYS A 16 14.59 17.68 7.45
CA LYS A 16 15.37 17.76 6.21
C LYS A 16 14.67 18.58 5.12
N LEU A 17 13.34 18.54 5.04
CA LEU A 17 12.55 19.33 4.10
C LEU A 17 12.67 20.84 4.36
N GLN A 18 12.79 21.25 5.64
CA GLN A 18 13.04 22.64 6.02
C GLN A 18 14.40 23.15 5.51
N GLN A 19 15.41 22.26 5.43
CA GLN A 19 16.75 22.62 4.97
C GLN A 19 16.84 22.65 3.43
N LYS A 20 16.37 21.59 2.76
CA LYS A 20 16.41 21.47 1.30
C LYS A 20 15.25 20.62 0.77
N PRO A 21 14.22 21.23 0.16
CA PRO A 21 13.14 20.47 -0.43
C PRO A 21 13.65 19.64 -1.62
N ASN A 22 13.25 18.38 -1.67
CA ASN A 22 13.42 17.53 -2.84
C ASN A 22 12.27 16.51 -2.93
N ALA A 23 11.98 16.06 -4.15
CA ALA A 23 10.86 15.16 -4.45
C ALA A 23 10.91 13.86 -3.61
N TRP A 24 12.11 13.33 -3.37
CA TRP A 24 12.29 12.10 -2.58
C TRP A 24 11.87 12.30 -1.12
N LEU A 25 12.28 13.39 -0.48
CA LEU A 25 11.86 13.71 0.88
C LEU A 25 10.35 13.97 0.96
N MET A 26 9.77 14.63 -0.05
CA MET A 26 8.31 14.80 -0.11
C MET A 26 7.58 13.45 -0.16
N TYR A 27 8.08 12.51 -0.98
CA TYR A 27 7.57 11.15 -1.07
C TYR A 27 7.64 10.41 0.28
N ILE A 28 8.81 10.38 0.94
CA ILE A 28 8.95 9.70 2.24
C ILE A 28 8.08 10.36 3.31
N GLY A 29 7.96 11.69 3.30
CA GLY A 29 7.11 12.42 4.26
C GLY A 29 5.63 12.10 4.08
N GLN A 30 5.16 12.01 2.84
CA GLN A 30 3.78 11.61 2.54
C GLN A 30 3.53 10.14 2.87
N LEU A 31 4.49 9.25 2.59
CA LEU A 31 4.44 7.84 2.97
C LEU A 31 4.31 7.70 4.50
N ALA A 32 5.20 8.35 5.25
CA ALA A 32 5.17 8.35 6.72
C ALA A 32 3.83 8.87 7.26
N SER A 33 3.34 9.99 6.72
CA SER A 33 2.07 10.59 7.13
C SER A 33 0.88 9.67 6.85
N THR A 34 0.86 9.00 5.71
CA THR A 34 -0.21 8.08 5.34
C THR A 34 -0.22 6.84 6.25
N LEU A 35 0.96 6.28 6.52
CA LEU A 35 1.13 5.14 7.43
C LEU A 35 0.77 5.49 8.88
N LEU A 36 1.12 6.68 9.35
CA LEU A 36 0.76 7.15 10.69
C LEU A 36 -0.74 7.39 10.84
N LYS A 37 -1.41 7.94 9.82
CA LYS A 37 -2.86 8.16 9.83
C LYS A 37 -3.63 6.86 10.10
N ALA A 38 -3.09 5.70 9.71
CA ALA A 38 -3.72 4.41 9.98
C ALA A 38 -3.79 4.07 11.49
N TYR A 39 -2.96 4.69 12.33
CA TYR A 39 -2.99 4.51 13.79
C TYR A 39 -3.90 5.49 14.53
N ASP A 40 -4.56 6.42 13.82
CA ASP A 40 -5.49 7.36 14.43
C ASP A 40 -6.76 6.62 14.89
N LYS A 41 -7.33 7.07 16.02
CA LYS A 41 -8.48 6.40 16.65
C LYS A 41 -9.72 6.38 15.74
N ASP A 42 -9.93 7.47 15.02
CA ASP A 42 -11.12 7.68 14.17
C ASP A 42 -10.89 7.27 12.71
N ALA A 43 -9.67 6.86 12.34
CA ALA A 43 -9.37 6.41 10.99
C ALA A 43 -10.15 5.13 10.65
N LYS A 44 -10.66 5.11 9.40
CA LYS A 44 -11.26 3.94 8.75
C LYS A 44 -10.18 3.24 7.94
N VAL A 45 -9.60 2.17 8.46
CA VAL A 45 -8.38 1.58 7.93
C VAL A 45 -8.73 0.39 7.03
N VAL A 46 -8.34 0.46 5.76
CA VAL A 46 -8.53 -0.62 4.80
C VAL A 46 -7.20 -1.27 4.51
N TRP A 47 -7.04 -2.51 4.93
CA TRP A 47 -5.83 -3.26 4.61
C TRP A 47 -5.87 -3.67 3.14
N THR A 48 -4.81 -3.39 2.38
CA THR A 48 -4.78 -3.60 0.93
C THR A 48 -3.38 -3.90 0.41
N THR A 49 -3.25 -4.02 -0.91
CA THR A 49 -2.01 -4.26 -1.64
C THR A 49 -1.66 -3.02 -2.46
N TYR A 50 -0.75 -2.16 -1.98
CA TYR A 50 -0.48 -0.84 -2.57
C TYR A 50 -0.02 -0.90 -4.03
N TYR A 51 0.71 -1.96 -4.39
CA TYR A 51 1.39 -2.06 -5.68
C TYR A 51 0.53 -2.65 -6.79
N SER A 52 -0.68 -3.15 -6.48
CA SER A 52 -1.52 -3.86 -7.46
C SER A 52 -3.02 -3.62 -7.33
N PHE A 53 -3.52 -3.23 -6.15
CA PHE A 53 -4.93 -2.91 -6.00
C PHE A 53 -5.25 -1.56 -6.67
N PRO A 54 -6.43 -1.38 -7.29
CA PRO A 54 -6.84 -0.10 -7.87
C PRO A 54 -7.09 0.95 -6.78
N MET A 55 -6.02 1.64 -6.37
CA MET A 55 -6.04 2.61 -5.28
C MET A 55 -6.94 3.81 -5.55
N GLU A 56 -7.25 4.10 -6.82
CA GLU A 56 -8.22 5.13 -7.23
C GLU A 56 -9.58 4.91 -6.58
N LEU A 57 -9.99 3.65 -6.43
CA LEU A 57 -11.24 3.32 -5.76
C LEU A 57 -11.17 3.73 -4.29
N LEU A 58 -10.07 3.42 -3.59
CA LEU A 58 -9.89 3.81 -2.18
C LEU A 58 -9.75 5.34 -2.01
N ALA A 59 -9.08 6.01 -2.94
CA ALA A 59 -8.93 7.48 -2.94
C ALA A 59 -10.28 8.21 -3.14
N ALA A 60 -11.25 7.56 -3.78
CA ALA A 60 -12.62 8.05 -3.88
C ALA A 60 -13.36 7.99 -2.52
N PHE A 61 -12.83 7.25 -1.53
CA PHE A 61 -13.38 7.20 -0.18
C PHE A 61 -12.53 7.95 0.87
N ASP A 62 -13.11 8.28 2.03
CA ASP A 62 -12.37 8.74 3.22
C ASP A 62 -11.97 7.53 4.07
N VAL A 63 -11.05 6.74 3.50
CA VAL A 63 -10.44 5.59 4.15
C VAL A 63 -8.93 5.74 4.09
N VAL A 64 -8.24 5.08 5.03
CA VAL A 64 -6.78 5.05 5.09
C VAL A 64 -6.32 3.68 4.61
N PRO A 65 -5.66 3.59 3.45
CA PRO A 65 -5.13 2.32 3.00
C PRO A 65 -3.91 1.93 3.85
N PHE A 66 -3.80 0.66 4.21
CA PHE A 66 -2.67 0.10 4.95
C PHE A 66 -2.18 -1.19 4.29
N ASP A 67 -0.92 -1.26 3.87
CA ASP A 67 -0.34 -2.49 3.32
C ASP A 67 0.68 -3.05 4.32
N PHE A 68 0.34 -4.19 4.93
CA PHE A 68 1.19 -4.85 5.91
C PHE A 68 2.55 -5.29 5.34
N GLU A 69 2.65 -5.59 4.05
CA GLU A 69 3.93 -6.01 3.44
C GLU A 69 4.88 -4.83 3.33
N ILE A 70 4.41 -3.75 2.71
CA ILE A 70 5.21 -2.54 2.54
C ILE A 70 5.55 -1.93 3.90
N SER A 71 4.57 -1.87 4.80
CA SER A 71 4.74 -1.35 6.16
C SER A 71 5.87 -2.03 6.91
N CYS A 72 5.85 -3.36 6.98
CA CYS A 72 6.90 -4.10 7.68
C CYS A 72 8.24 -4.03 6.97
N ASN A 73 8.26 -4.07 5.65
CA ASN A 73 9.51 -4.08 4.90
C ASN A 73 10.33 -2.80 5.09
N LEU A 74 9.70 -1.66 5.45
CA LEU A 74 10.42 -0.44 5.81
C LEU A 74 11.35 -0.60 7.04
N LEU A 75 11.08 -1.58 7.92
CA LEU A 75 11.96 -1.89 9.06
C LEU A 75 13.31 -2.49 8.64
N THR A 76 13.39 -3.10 7.44
CA THR A 76 14.61 -3.78 6.97
C THR A 76 15.75 -2.81 6.68
N GLY A 77 15.43 -1.56 6.34
CA GLY A 77 16.41 -0.51 6.09
C GLY A 77 17.29 -0.19 7.30
N PRO A 78 16.71 0.23 8.44
CA PRO A 78 17.50 0.58 9.62
C PRO A 78 18.07 -0.62 10.37
N ASP A 79 17.37 -1.76 10.41
CA ASP A 79 17.78 -2.91 11.21
C ASP A 79 17.34 -4.26 10.58
N PRO A 80 18.10 -4.76 9.59
CA PRO A 80 17.78 -6.02 8.94
C PRO A 80 17.93 -7.23 9.87
N LYS A 81 18.74 -7.13 10.94
CA LYS A 81 18.93 -8.24 11.90
C LYS A 81 17.68 -8.44 12.74
N SER A 82 17.12 -7.35 13.27
CA SER A 82 15.84 -7.40 13.99
C SER A 82 14.71 -7.96 13.12
N CYS A 83 14.75 -7.77 11.80
CA CYS A 83 13.76 -8.37 10.90
C CYS A 83 13.85 -9.90 10.85
N VAL A 84 15.05 -10.48 10.98
CA VAL A 84 15.22 -11.93 11.12
C VAL A 84 14.56 -12.41 12.42
N ASP A 85 14.82 -11.73 13.54
CA ASP A 85 14.23 -12.07 14.83
C ASP A 85 12.69 -11.96 14.81
N ILE A 86 12.14 -10.96 14.11
CA ILE A 86 10.68 -10.83 13.92
C ILE A 86 10.14 -12.01 13.11
N MET A 87 10.81 -12.44 12.03
CA MET A 87 10.38 -13.60 11.24
C MET A 87 10.32 -14.88 12.08
N THR A 88 11.25 -15.07 13.03
CA THR A 88 11.21 -16.23 13.95
C THR A 88 9.93 -16.30 14.79
N LYS A 89 9.25 -15.16 15.03
CA LYS A 89 7.96 -15.14 15.73
C LYS A 89 6.85 -15.77 14.91
N SER A 90 6.89 -15.63 13.59
CA SER A 90 5.98 -16.35 12.70
C SER A 90 6.33 -17.84 12.65
N GLU A 91 7.62 -18.18 12.55
CA GLU A 91 8.08 -19.57 12.48
C GLU A 91 7.72 -20.36 13.75
N ALA A 92 7.85 -19.73 14.93
CA ALA A 92 7.44 -20.29 16.21
C ALA A 92 5.91 -20.54 16.32
N ARG A 93 5.10 -19.97 15.41
CA ARG A 93 3.66 -20.22 15.31
C ARG A 93 3.30 -21.27 14.25
N GLY A 94 4.29 -21.96 13.69
CA GLY A 94 4.11 -23.05 12.73
C GLY A 94 4.12 -22.64 11.26
N TYR A 95 4.45 -21.38 10.96
CA TYR A 95 4.61 -20.92 9.58
C TYR A 95 5.96 -21.40 9.01
N SER A 96 5.93 -22.03 7.84
CA SER A 96 7.16 -22.58 7.21
C SER A 96 8.15 -21.48 6.85
N VAL A 97 9.45 -21.77 7.04
CA VAL A 97 10.57 -20.92 6.58
C VAL A 97 10.63 -20.76 5.07
N ASP A 98 9.99 -21.67 4.32
CA ASP A 98 9.88 -21.63 2.86
C ASP A 98 8.93 -20.54 2.37
N LEU A 99 8.10 -19.98 3.27
CA LEU A 99 7.26 -18.85 2.93
C LEU A 99 8.12 -17.62 2.61
N CYS A 100 7.60 -16.80 1.69
CA CYS A 100 8.21 -15.52 1.33
C CYS A 100 8.48 -14.69 2.59
N SER A 101 9.68 -14.11 2.67
CA SER A 101 10.14 -13.32 3.82
C SER A 101 9.21 -12.14 4.12
N PHE A 102 8.58 -11.54 3.10
CA PHE A 102 7.54 -10.52 3.30
C PHE A 102 6.38 -11.03 4.17
N GLN A 103 5.92 -12.26 3.93
CA GLN A 103 4.80 -12.84 4.69
C GLN A 103 5.22 -13.23 6.10
N ARG A 104 6.40 -13.84 6.25
CA ARG A 104 6.95 -14.19 7.57
C ARG A 104 7.17 -12.95 8.42
N LEU A 105 7.72 -11.89 7.83
CA LEU A 105 7.95 -10.63 8.52
C LEU A 105 6.62 -9.97 8.91
N ALA A 106 5.64 -9.92 7.99
CA ALA A 106 4.32 -9.38 8.27
C ALA A 106 3.59 -10.13 9.39
N LEU A 107 3.57 -11.46 9.34
CA LEU A 107 2.98 -12.30 10.40
C LEU A 107 3.72 -12.14 11.73
N GLY A 108 5.05 -12.05 11.70
CA GLY A 108 5.85 -11.76 12.89
C GLY A 108 5.50 -10.41 13.51
N CYS A 109 5.37 -9.36 12.69
CA CYS A 109 4.92 -8.04 13.15
C CYS A 109 3.48 -8.07 13.69
N HIS A 110 2.58 -8.86 13.09
CA HIS A 110 1.24 -9.08 13.64
C HIS A 110 1.31 -9.71 15.04
N PHE A 111 2.08 -10.77 15.23
CA PHE A 111 2.21 -11.46 16.54
C PHE A 111 2.93 -10.64 17.62
N LEU A 112 3.54 -9.52 17.24
CA LEU A 112 4.12 -8.54 18.14
C LEU A 112 3.23 -7.29 18.32
N ASP A 113 1.98 -7.33 17.82
CA ASP A 113 0.99 -6.25 17.91
C ASP A 113 1.46 -4.93 17.29
N TYR A 114 2.14 -4.98 16.14
CA TYR A 114 2.68 -3.78 15.50
C TYR A 114 1.69 -3.07 14.57
N PHE A 115 0.64 -3.75 14.12
CA PHE A 115 -0.27 -3.21 13.12
C PHE A 115 -1.38 -2.31 13.69
N PRO A 116 -1.89 -1.34 12.92
CA PRO A 116 -3.10 -0.62 13.30
C PRO A 116 -4.31 -1.56 13.31
N LYS A 117 -5.46 -1.07 13.79
CA LYS A 117 -6.74 -1.76 13.58
C LYS A 117 -7.06 -1.84 12.08
N ALA A 118 -7.91 -2.79 11.71
CA ALA A 118 -8.42 -2.94 10.35
C ALA A 118 -9.95 -2.94 10.36
N ASP A 119 -10.56 -2.15 9.48
CA ASP A 119 -12.01 -2.11 9.28
C ASP A 119 -12.44 -3.03 8.11
N LEU A 120 -11.58 -3.19 7.11
CA LEU A 120 -11.80 -4.07 5.96
C LEU A 120 -10.47 -4.61 5.43
N PHE A 121 -10.47 -5.86 4.98
CA PHE A 121 -9.33 -6.51 4.37
C PHE A 121 -9.60 -6.71 2.88
N LEU A 122 -8.84 -6.03 2.05
CA LEU A 122 -8.84 -6.15 0.60
C LEU A 122 -7.52 -6.74 0.13
N THR A 123 -7.56 -7.50 -0.95
CA THR A 123 -6.38 -7.98 -1.68
C THR A 123 -6.75 -8.17 -3.14
N THR A 124 -5.79 -8.55 -3.97
CA THR A 124 -6.03 -8.98 -5.35
C THR A 124 -5.23 -10.24 -5.65
N SER A 125 -5.70 -11.06 -6.59
CA SER A 125 -4.93 -12.21 -7.09
C SER A 125 -3.74 -11.79 -7.98
N HIS A 126 -3.60 -10.50 -8.27
CA HIS A 126 -2.46 -9.99 -9.03
C HIS A 126 -1.15 -10.04 -8.22
N PHE A 127 -0.10 -10.59 -8.83
CA PHE A 127 1.26 -10.89 -8.33
C PHE A 127 1.48 -12.22 -7.60
N CYS A 128 0.83 -12.46 -6.46
CA CYS A 128 1.10 -13.69 -5.71
C CYS A 128 -0.06 -14.16 -4.83
N ASP A 129 -0.12 -15.48 -4.64
CA ASP A 129 -1.09 -16.13 -3.76
C ASP A 129 -0.74 -15.96 -2.27
N GLY A 130 0.54 -15.73 -1.97
CA GLY A 130 1.04 -15.57 -0.60
C GLY A 130 0.39 -14.39 0.12
N LYS A 131 0.28 -13.23 -0.56
CA LYS A 131 -0.37 -12.04 -0.03
C LYS A 131 -1.85 -12.29 0.25
N THR A 132 -2.55 -12.94 -0.69
CA THR A 132 -3.96 -13.33 -0.53
C THR A 132 -4.15 -14.24 0.68
N LYS A 133 -3.30 -15.26 0.84
CA LYS A 133 -3.43 -16.19 1.97
C LYS A 133 -3.14 -15.51 3.30
N THR A 134 -2.10 -14.69 3.38
CA THR A 134 -1.79 -13.92 4.59
C THR A 134 -2.91 -12.93 4.92
N ASN A 135 -3.54 -12.30 3.92
CA ASN A 135 -4.68 -11.43 4.11
C ASN A 135 -5.88 -12.16 4.73
N GLN A 136 -6.21 -13.36 4.23
CA GLN A 136 -7.26 -14.22 4.82
C GLN A 136 -6.95 -14.61 6.28
N ILE A 137 -5.70 -14.99 6.55
CA ILE A 137 -5.24 -15.36 7.90
C ILE A 137 -5.37 -14.19 8.86
N LEU A 138 -4.90 -13.01 8.46
CA LEU A 138 -4.98 -11.81 9.29
C LEU A 138 -6.45 -11.41 9.48
N ALA A 139 -7.30 -11.45 8.45
CA ALA A 139 -8.72 -11.18 8.62
C ALA A 139 -9.39 -12.11 9.66
N GLN A 140 -9.00 -13.39 9.69
CA GLN A 140 -9.47 -14.33 10.73
C GLN A 140 -9.03 -13.92 12.14
N TYR A 141 -7.76 -13.56 12.33
CA TYR A 141 -7.28 -13.08 13.64
C TYR A 141 -8.01 -11.81 14.12
N TYR A 142 -8.44 -10.96 13.19
CA TYR A 142 -9.17 -9.73 13.51
C TYR A 142 -10.70 -9.92 13.53
N GLY A 143 -11.21 -11.13 13.27
CA GLY A 143 -12.64 -11.40 13.19
C GLY A 143 -13.36 -10.62 12.08
N LYS A 144 -12.69 -10.42 10.95
CA LYS A 144 -13.17 -9.65 9.80
C LYS A 144 -13.23 -10.51 8.54
N GLU A 145 -13.97 -10.02 7.55
CA GLU A 145 -14.00 -10.60 6.20
C GLU A 145 -12.78 -10.14 5.39
N ALA A 146 -12.15 -11.08 4.68
CA ALA A 146 -11.18 -10.80 3.63
C ALA A 146 -11.85 -10.88 2.26
N VAL A 147 -11.68 -9.82 1.46
CA VAL A 147 -12.24 -9.72 0.11
C VAL A 147 -11.09 -9.68 -0.89
N MET A 148 -11.12 -10.62 -1.84
CA MET A 148 -10.15 -10.68 -2.92
C MET A 148 -10.77 -10.13 -4.21
N LEU A 149 -10.08 -9.18 -4.84
CA LEU A 149 -10.29 -8.81 -6.23
C LEU A 149 -9.59 -9.85 -7.11
N ASP A 150 -10.35 -10.80 -7.62
CA ASP A 150 -9.84 -11.85 -8.48
C ASP A 150 -9.73 -11.37 -9.93
N VAL A 151 -8.52 -11.31 -10.45
CA VAL A 151 -8.19 -10.85 -11.81
C VAL A 151 -7.84 -12.06 -12.68
N PRO A 152 -8.69 -12.41 -13.67
CA PRO A 152 -8.38 -13.49 -14.61
C PRO A 152 -7.11 -13.22 -15.42
N ASN A 153 -6.38 -14.28 -15.77
CA ASN A 153 -5.18 -14.18 -16.61
C ASN A 153 -5.49 -13.78 -18.06
N GLU A 154 -6.71 -14.06 -18.53
CA GLU A 154 -7.15 -13.75 -19.90
C GLU A 154 -7.89 -12.43 -19.95
N LEU A 155 -7.53 -11.59 -20.93
CA LEU A 155 -8.26 -10.36 -21.22
C LEU A 155 -9.38 -10.65 -22.23
N SER A 156 -10.62 -10.75 -21.72
CA SER A 156 -11.84 -10.88 -22.51
C SER A 156 -12.92 -9.92 -22.03
N LYS A 157 -14.02 -9.80 -22.77
CA LYS A 157 -15.17 -8.97 -22.34
C LYS A 157 -15.77 -9.51 -21.04
N GLU A 158 -15.77 -10.83 -20.89
CA GLU A 158 -16.23 -11.56 -19.73
C GLU A 158 -15.34 -11.28 -18.52
N SER A 159 -14.02 -11.32 -18.67
CA SER A 159 -13.07 -10.96 -17.61
C SER A 159 -13.25 -9.51 -17.15
N VAL A 160 -13.46 -8.57 -18.10
CA VAL A 160 -13.72 -7.17 -17.77
C VAL A 160 -15.03 -7.02 -16.99
N ALA A 161 -16.10 -7.66 -17.44
CA ALA A 161 -17.39 -7.63 -16.75
C ALA A 161 -17.30 -8.24 -15.33
N TYR A 162 -16.58 -9.36 -15.19
CA TYR A 162 -16.34 -10.04 -13.92
C TYR A 162 -15.60 -9.15 -12.92
N VAL A 163 -14.46 -8.59 -13.31
CA VAL A 163 -13.67 -7.69 -12.46
C VAL A 163 -14.45 -6.42 -12.14
N SER A 164 -15.18 -5.85 -13.10
CA SER A 164 -16.05 -4.69 -12.86
C SER A 164 -17.14 -4.98 -11.81
N GLY A 165 -17.79 -6.15 -11.88
CA GLY A 165 -18.79 -6.56 -10.90
C GLY A 165 -18.20 -6.72 -9.49
N GLN A 166 -16.99 -7.28 -9.39
CA GLN A 166 -16.26 -7.37 -8.11
C GLN A 166 -15.94 -5.99 -7.54
N LEU A 167 -15.45 -5.05 -8.37
CA LEU A 167 -15.17 -3.68 -7.94
C LEU A 167 -16.42 -2.95 -7.44
N GLN A 168 -17.57 -3.16 -8.08
CA GLN A 168 -18.84 -2.62 -7.60
C GLN A 168 -19.24 -3.19 -6.23
N ASN A 169 -19.01 -4.49 -5.99
CA ASN A 169 -19.26 -5.10 -4.69
C ASN A 169 -18.30 -4.60 -3.61
N ILE A 170 -17.01 -4.43 -3.96
CA ILE A 170 -16.02 -3.81 -3.07
C ILE A 170 -16.42 -2.36 -2.74
N ALA A 171 -16.90 -1.60 -3.72
CA ALA A 171 -17.38 -0.23 -3.50
C ALA A 171 -18.50 -0.21 -2.44
N LYS A 172 -19.48 -1.12 -2.51
CA LYS A 172 -20.54 -1.22 -1.48
C LYS A 172 -19.99 -1.47 -0.08
N LYS A 173 -19.01 -2.38 0.07
CA LYS A 173 -18.34 -2.61 1.36
C LYS A 173 -17.58 -1.38 1.85
N LEU A 174 -16.96 -0.64 0.94
CA LEU A 174 -16.31 0.64 1.27
C LEU A 174 -17.35 1.69 1.71
N GLU A 175 -18.54 1.72 1.11
CA GLU A 175 -19.64 2.58 1.59
C GLU A 175 -20.05 2.24 3.02
N GLU A 176 -20.13 0.96 3.38
CA GLU A 176 -20.44 0.50 4.74
C GLU A 176 -19.36 0.91 5.75
N VAL A 177 -18.08 0.77 5.38
CA VAL A 177 -16.94 1.12 6.26
C VAL A 177 -16.81 2.63 6.47
N SER A 178 -16.96 3.39 5.39
CA SER A 178 -16.74 4.84 5.38
C SER A 178 -17.99 5.64 5.76
N GLY A 179 -19.18 5.05 5.66
CA GLY A 179 -20.46 5.73 5.90
C GLY A 179 -20.88 6.70 4.79
N GLN A 180 -20.23 6.66 3.63
CA GLN A 180 -20.49 7.55 2.49
C GLN A 180 -20.74 6.75 1.22
N LYS A 181 -21.60 7.27 0.35
CA LYS A 181 -21.86 6.68 -0.97
C LYS A 181 -20.72 6.98 -1.94
N LEU A 182 -20.49 6.07 -2.89
CA LEU A 182 -19.52 6.31 -3.95
C LEU A 182 -19.95 7.51 -4.80
N ASP A 183 -19.14 8.56 -4.76
CA ASP A 183 -19.24 9.68 -5.68
C ASP A 183 -18.49 9.33 -6.98
N TYR A 184 -19.25 9.12 -8.05
CA TYR A 184 -18.70 8.80 -9.37
C TYR A 184 -17.93 9.95 -10.02
N ASP A 185 -18.24 11.21 -9.69
CA ASP A 185 -17.50 12.36 -10.19
C ASP A 185 -16.15 12.43 -9.48
N ARG A 186 -16.12 12.22 -8.16
CA ARG A 186 -14.87 12.08 -7.40
C ARG A 186 -14.03 10.91 -7.90
N LEU A 187 -14.62 9.73 -8.12
CA LEU A 187 -13.90 8.58 -8.67
C LEU A 187 -13.30 8.89 -10.05
N ARG A 188 -14.05 9.59 -10.91
CA ARG A 188 -13.56 10.02 -12.23
C ARG A 188 -12.37 10.95 -12.11
N GLU A 189 -12.37 11.87 -11.14
CA GLU A 189 -11.22 12.73 -10.86
C GLU A 189 -10.02 11.97 -10.33
N CYS A 190 -10.21 10.97 -9.45
CA CYS A 190 -9.13 10.08 -9.01
C CYS A 190 -8.49 9.34 -10.20
N VAL A 191 -9.29 8.76 -11.09
CA VAL A 191 -8.78 8.09 -12.30
C VAL A 191 -8.06 9.08 -13.23
N ARG A 192 -8.57 10.30 -13.40
CA ARG A 192 -7.89 11.35 -14.16
C ARG A 192 -6.54 11.72 -13.54
N ALA A 193 -6.46 11.84 -12.22
CA ALA A 193 -5.21 12.11 -11.51
C ALA A 193 -4.18 11.00 -11.73
N SER A 194 -4.58 9.73 -11.61
CA SER A 194 -3.71 8.58 -11.92
C SER A 194 -3.22 8.59 -13.37
N ASN A 195 -4.09 8.93 -14.33
CA ASN A 195 -3.68 9.01 -15.73
C ASN A 195 -2.65 10.12 -15.98
N ARG A 196 -2.79 11.29 -15.33
CA ARG A 196 -1.78 12.35 -15.40
C ARG A 196 -0.47 11.94 -14.75
N ALA A 197 -0.52 11.31 -13.58
CA ALA A 197 0.65 10.76 -12.90
C ALA A 197 1.36 9.70 -13.75
N ARG A 198 0.62 8.76 -14.36
CA ARG A 198 1.17 7.76 -15.28
C ARG A 198 1.85 8.41 -16.48
N ALA A 199 1.24 9.44 -17.09
CA ALA A 199 1.86 10.17 -18.18
C ALA A 199 3.16 10.88 -17.75
N ALA A 200 3.21 11.44 -16.53
CA ALA A 200 4.43 12.03 -15.97
C ALA A 200 5.51 10.96 -15.71
N TYR A 201 5.13 9.82 -15.13
CA TYR A 201 6.03 8.69 -14.93
C TYR A 201 6.59 8.14 -16.23
N SER A 202 5.79 8.05 -17.30
CA SER A 202 6.28 7.66 -18.63
C SER A 202 7.33 8.63 -19.17
N ARG A 203 7.15 9.95 -18.99
CA ARG A 203 8.19 10.93 -19.35
C ARG A 203 9.46 10.75 -18.53
N LEU A 204 9.33 10.50 -17.22
CA LEU A 204 10.46 10.21 -16.35
C LEU A 204 11.20 8.94 -16.79
N ALA A 205 10.48 7.90 -17.20
CA ALA A 205 11.05 6.65 -17.72
C ALA A 205 11.82 6.85 -19.04
N GLU A 206 11.41 7.81 -19.88
CA GLU A 206 12.20 8.20 -21.06
C GLU A 206 13.49 8.92 -20.67
N VAL A 207 13.44 9.82 -19.68
CA VAL A 207 14.63 10.52 -19.15
C VAL A 207 15.61 9.54 -18.49
N GLN A 208 15.10 8.47 -17.86
CA GLN A 208 15.92 7.40 -17.25
C GLN A 208 16.86 6.69 -18.25
N LYS A 209 16.56 6.76 -19.55
CA LYS A 209 17.43 6.18 -20.60
C LYS A 209 18.71 7.00 -20.83
N SER A 210 18.72 8.26 -20.43
CA SER A 210 19.88 9.15 -20.57
C SER A 210 20.98 8.82 -19.56
N LYS A 211 22.24 9.11 -19.92
CA LYS A 211 23.41 8.95 -19.03
C LYS A 211 24.15 10.29 -18.91
N PRO A 212 24.35 10.83 -17.70
CA PRO A 212 23.93 10.31 -16.40
C PRO A 212 22.45 10.56 -16.09
N PHE A 213 21.80 9.63 -15.38
CA PHE A 213 20.46 9.83 -14.81
C PHE A 213 20.59 10.18 -13.31
N PRO A 214 19.91 11.22 -12.81
CA PRO A 214 20.13 11.75 -11.46
C PRO A 214 19.59 10.89 -10.31
N TRP A 215 18.76 9.86 -10.56
CA TRP A 215 18.30 8.96 -9.49
C TRP A 215 18.96 7.59 -9.59
N ASP A 216 19.14 6.97 -8.42
CA ASP A 216 19.56 5.58 -8.31
C ASP A 216 18.37 4.61 -8.54
N GLY A 217 18.69 3.33 -8.75
CA GLY A 217 17.69 2.28 -8.93
C GLY A 217 16.79 2.07 -7.71
N PHE A 218 17.26 2.43 -6.51
CA PHE A 218 16.47 2.30 -5.28
C PHE A 218 15.28 3.26 -5.30
N ARG A 219 15.49 4.53 -5.66
CA ARG A 219 14.43 5.53 -5.78
C ARG A 219 13.44 5.16 -6.88
N VAL A 220 13.94 4.71 -8.03
CA VAL A 220 13.08 4.28 -9.16
C VAL A 220 12.19 3.11 -8.76
N CYS A 221 12.75 2.08 -8.12
CA CYS A 221 12.03 0.90 -7.66
C CYS A 221 10.97 1.24 -6.59
N ASN A 222 11.31 2.09 -5.62
CA ASN A 222 10.35 2.52 -4.59
C ASN A 222 9.16 3.25 -5.23
N LEU A 223 9.40 4.13 -6.19
CA LEU A 223 8.35 4.89 -6.86
C LEU A 223 7.49 4.03 -7.78
N SER A 224 8.03 2.96 -8.36
CA SER A 224 7.25 2.04 -9.22
C SER A 224 6.36 1.07 -8.44
N ILE A 225 6.71 0.75 -7.19
CA ILE A 225 5.99 -0.24 -6.37
C ILE A 225 5.15 0.49 -5.32
N ILE A 226 5.81 1.16 -4.38
CA ILE A 226 5.16 1.81 -3.24
C ILE A 226 4.48 3.11 -3.67
N GLY A 227 5.03 3.81 -4.68
CA GLY A 227 4.42 5.03 -5.23
C GLY A 227 2.99 4.84 -5.75
N ASN A 228 2.60 3.62 -6.13
CA ASN A 228 1.21 3.29 -6.53
C ASN A 228 0.20 3.45 -5.39
N MET A 229 0.64 3.51 -4.12
CA MET A 229 -0.23 3.82 -3.01
C MET A 229 -0.90 5.20 -3.13
N PHE A 230 -0.30 6.10 -3.92
CA PHE A 230 -0.81 7.45 -4.16
C PHE A 230 -1.63 7.57 -5.44
N SER A 231 -1.86 6.46 -6.17
CA SER A 231 -2.75 6.46 -7.32
C SER A 231 -4.15 6.92 -6.90
N GLY A 232 -4.74 7.82 -7.69
CA GLY A 232 -5.97 8.53 -7.36
C GLY A 232 -5.77 9.87 -6.66
N LEU A 233 -4.56 10.20 -6.22
CA LEU A 233 -4.26 11.45 -5.52
C LEU A 233 -3.48 12.43 -6.41
N PRO A 234 -3.82 13.73 -6.42
CA PRO A 234 -3.02 14.75 -7.11
C PRO A 234 -1.56 14.83 -6.63
N PHE A 235 -1.27 14.31 -5.44
CA PHE A 235 0.09 14.24 -4.92
C PHE A 235 1.03 13.43 -5.82
N GLN A 236 0.57 12.31 -6.39
CA GLN A 236 1.42 11.44 -7.20
C GLN A 236 1.89 12.13 -8.49
N GLU A 237 1.02 12.94 -9.11
CA GLU A 237 1.38 13.76 -10.27
C GLU A 237 2.47 14.78 -9.93
N ARG A 238 2.40 15.41 -8.74
CA ARG A 238 3.42 16.37 -8.30
C ARG A 238 4.77 15.74 -7.98
N LEU A 239 4.82 14.42 -7.82
CA LEU A 239 6.03 13.69 -7.45
C LEU A 239 6.92 13.37 -8.66
N TYR A 240 6.34 13.26 -9.85
CA TYR A 240 7.01 12.90 -11.10
C TYR A 240 7.29 14.13 -11.97
#